data_AF-A0A496Y1C3-F1
#
_entry.id   AF-A0A496Y1C3-F1
#
_cell.length_a   1.000
_cell.length_b   1.000
_cell.length_c   1.000
_cell.angle_alpha   90.00
_cell.angle_beta   90.00
_cell.angle_gamma   90.00
#
_symmetry.space_group_name_H-M   'P 1'
#
loop_
_entity.id
_entity.type
_entity.pdbx_description
1 polymer ?
#
loop_
_entity_poly.entity_id
_entity_poly.type
_entity_poly.pdbx_seq_one_letter_code
_entity_poly.pdbx_strand_id
1 'polypeptide(L)'
;MAKDNKILVSTLSLSEPSLPEQATVGTRCNVPALLTLALLLIFAPLAFGGVHTWAYSLIQLVLLSFGLVVVGQQMWGLVRSPNTYRLEWPGHPLTPLIFGLIAWISLQLVPLPGVVVQWLSPQAAALRELGTVGAPNYYPLSLYAFATRLELFRLLSYVALLYLTLWAIRSPRNLILVILLIAGLGVFEILYGASQLFARPPRIWGWKNIYASSRLCGTFINC
;
A
#
# COMPACT_ATOMS: atom_id res chain seq x y z
N MET A 1 -66.49 32.45 -5.28
CA MET A 1 -66.29 31.24 -6.11
C MET A 1 -64.79 31.14 -6.39
N ALA A 2 -64.03 30.52 -5.49
CA ALA A 2 -62.56 30.45 -5.59
C ALA A 2 -62.14 29.03 -5.17
N LYS A 3 -62.17 28.12 -6.14
CA LYS A 3 -61.70 26.74 -6.04
C LYS A 3 -61.01 26.48 -7.36
N ASP A 4 -59.68 26.43 -7.35
CA ASP A 4 -58.84 25.68 -8.29
C ASP A 4 -57.37 26.09 -8.13
N ASN A 5 -56.77 25.76 -6.99
CA ASN A 5 -55.30 25.80 -6.87
C ASN A 5 -54.74 24.82 -5.83
N LYS A 6 -55.27 23.60 -5.76
CA LYS A 6 -54.80 22.56 -4.82
C LYS A 6 -54.28 21.27 -5.48
N ILE A 7 -54.20 21.21 -6.81
CA ILE A 7 -53.86 19.95 -7.51
C ILE A 7 -52.38 19.86 -7.92
N LEU A 8 -51.58 20.92 -7.74
CA LEU A 8 -50.19 20.95 -8.24
C LEU A 8 -49.08 20.70 -7.20
N VAL A 9 -49.42 20.40 -5.93
CA VAL A 9 -48.40 20.26 -4.86
C VAL A 9 -48.24 18.81 -4.36
N SER A 10 -49.07 17.85 -4.78
CA SER A 10 -49.05 16.49 -4.23
C SER A 10 -48.19 15.46 -4.98
N THR A 11 -47.52 15.83 -6.08
CA THR A 11 -46.73 14.87 -6.89
C THR A 11 -45.22 15.07 -6.83
N LEU A 12 -44.72 15.98 -5.97
CA LEU A 12 -43.29 16.16 -5.70
C LEU A 12 -42.84 15.48 -4.39
N SER A 13 -43.44 14.34 -4.06
CA SER A 13 -42.78 13.35 -3.20
C SER A 13 -41.81 12.58 -4.10
N LEU A 14 -40.63 13.18 -4.32
CA LEU A 14 -39.49 12.47 -4.87
C LEU A 14 -39.27 11.25 -3.98
N SER A 15 -39.44 10.05 -4.54
CA SER A 15 -38.99 8.83 -3.90
C SER A 15 -37.49 8.98 -3.68
N GLU A 16 -37.09 9.26 -2.45
CA GLU A 16 -35.69 9.10 -2.07
C GLU A 16 -35.34 7.64 -2.35
N PRO A 17 -34.35 7.37 -3.21
CA PRO A 17 -33.87 6.01 -3.36
C PRO A 17 -33.30 5.63 -1.99
N SER A 18 -33.97 4.70 -1.32
CA SER A 18 -33.45 4.05 -0.13
C SER A 18 -32.05 3.56 -0.47
N LEU A 19 -31.03 4.29 -0.01
CA LEU A 19 -29.65 3.90 -0.14
C LEU A 19 -29.56 2.49 0.43
N PRO A 20 -28.98 1.52 -0.30
CA PRO A 20 -28.94 0.15 0.14
C PRO A 20 -28.32 0.15 1.53
N GLU A 21 -29.11 -0.34 2.48
CA GLU A 21 -28.76 -0.71 3.83
C GLU A 21 -27.31 -1.17 3.81
N GLN A 22 -26.40 -0.26 4.19
CA GLN A 22 -24.98 -0.55 4.18
C GLN A 22 -24.83 -1.72 5.12
N ALA A 23 -24.61 -2.89 4.51
CA ALA A 23 -24.45 -4.14 5.18
C ALA A 23 -23.66 -3.88 6.45
N THR A 24 -24.25 -4.23 7.59
CA THR A 24 -23.60 -4.23 8.89
C THR A 24 -22.42 -5.19 8.81
N VAL A 25 -21.33 -4.74 8.18
CA VAL A 25 -20.02 -5.39 8.20
C VAL A 25 -19.66 -5.37 9.67
N GLY A 26 -19.88 -6.51 10.32
CA GLY A 26 -19.77 -6.65 11.77
C GLY A 26 -18.58 -5.87 12.28
N THR A 27 -18.85 -4.87 13.12
CA THR A 27 -17.91 -3.89 13.66
C THR A 27 -16.99 -4.54 14.69
N ARG A 28 -16.38 -5.69 14.37
CA ARG A 28 -15.28 -6.21 15.16
C ARG A 28 -14.06 -5.39 14.79
N CYS A 29 -13.55 -4.63 15.76
CA CYS A 29 -12.27 -3.96 15.64
C CYS A 29 -11.22 -5.03 15.34
N ASN A 30 -10.59 -4.98 14.17
CA ASN A 30 -9.46 -5.85 13.86
C ASN A 30 -8.23 -5.28 14.57
N VAL A 31 -8.17 -5.47 15.89
CA VAL A 31 -7.11 -4.99 16.78
C VAL A 31 -5.71 -5.34 16.25
N PRO A 32 -5.41 -6.57 15.80
CA PRO A 32 -4.07 -6.86 15.29
C PRO A 32 -3.74 -6.03 14.05
N ALA A 33 -4.68 -5.85 13.10
CA ALA A 33 -4.46 -4.99 11.94
C ALA A 33 -4.20 -3.52 12.35
N LEU A 34 -4.98 -2.99 13.31
CA LEU A 34 -4.79 -1.63 13.80
C LEU A 34 -3.45 -1.44 14.50
N LEU A 35 -3.02 -2.40 15.33
CA LEU A 35 -1.72 -2.36 16.00
C LEU A 35 -0.57 -2.46 15.00
N THR A 36 -0.65 -3.36 14.01
CA THR A 36 0.35 -3.46 12.95
C THR A 36 0.46 -2.15 12.16
N LEU A 37 -0.67 -1.54 11.80
CA LEU A 37 -0.68 -0.25 11.11
C LEU A 37 -0.06 0.85 11.97
N ALA A 38 -0.46 0.97 13.23
CA ALA A 38 0.07 1.98 14.15
C ALA A 38 1.59 1.81 14.35
N LEU A 39 2.07 0.57 14.51
CA LEU A 39 3.49 0.28 14.64
C LEU A 39 4.26 0.69 13.38
N LEU A 40 3.75 0.39 12.19
CA LEU A 40 4.37 0.78 10.93
C LEU A 40 4.40 2.31 10.75
N LEU A 41 3.32 3.00 11.13
CA LEU A 41 3.23 4.46 11.06
C LEU A 41 4.20 5.17 12.01
N ILE A 42 4.46 4.59 13.20
CA ILE A 42 5.48 5.10 14.12
C ILE A 42 6.88 4.77 13.62
N PHE A 43 7.09 3.52 13.20
CA PHE A 43 8.40 3.03 12.81
C PHE A 43 8.93 3.72 11.54
N ALA A 44 8.08 3.95 10.54
CA ALA A 44 8.49 4.51 9.25
C ALA A 44 9.23 5.87 9.35
N PRO A 45 8.68 6.91 10.01
CA PRO A 45 9.41 8.16 10.22
C PRO A 45 10.62 7.94 11.14
N LEU A 46 10.46 7.25 12.28
CA LEU A 46 11.56 7.09 13.26
C LEU A 46 12.80 6.36 12.70
N ALA A 47 12.60 5.43 11.76
CA ALA A 47 13.65 4.68 11.08
C ALA A 47 14.32 5.51 9.95
N PHE A 48 14.79 6.69 10.31
CA PHE A 48 15.46 7.64 9.40
C PHE A 48 14.59 8.12 8.23
N GLY A 49 13.29 8.27 8.43
CA GLY A 49 12.34 8.56 7.37
C GLY A 49 12.12 7.40 6.39
N GLY A 50 12.55 6.18 6.73
CA GLY A 50 12.38 4.99 5.90
C GLY A 50 13.24 4.98 4.63
N VAL A 51 14.21 5.88 4.51
CA VAL A 51 15.04 6.03 3.29
C VAL A 51 16.15 4.98 3.18
N HIS A 52 16.54 4.38 4.30
CA HIS A 52 17.58 3.36 4.32
C HIS A 52 17.07 2.00 3.85
N THR A 53 17.97 1.25 3.20
CA THR A 53 17.69 -0.08 2.66
C THR A 53 17.14 -1.05 3.69
N TRP A 54 17.72 -1.06 4.88
CA TRP A 54 17.24 -1.91 5.97
C TRP A 54 15.84 -1.51 6.46
N ALA A 55 15.52 -0.21 6.48
CA ALA A 55 14.25 0.30 7.00
C ALA A 55 13.09 -0.04 6.08
N TYR A 56 13.18 0.29 4.78
CA TYR A 56 12.12 -0.09 3.84
C TYR A 56 12.03 -1.61 3.66
N SER A 57 13.15 -2.36 3.74
CA SER A 57 13.11 -3.82 3.65
C SER A 57 12.35 -4.44 4.83
N LEU A 58 12.53 -3.90 6.04
CA LEU A 58 11.79 -4.37 7.22
C LEU A 58 10.29 -4.06 7.11
N ILE A 59 9.93 -2.85 6.66
CA ILE A 59 8.52 -2.47 6.43
C ILE A 59 7.88 -3.40 5.39
N GLN A 60 8.56 -3.64 4.26
CA GLN A 60 8.11 -4.58 3.23
C GLN A 60 7.95 -6.00 3.79
N LEU A 61 8.91 -6.48 4.58
CA LEU A 61 8.84 -7.80 5.20
C LEU A 61 7.62 -7.94 6.11
N VAL A 62 7.34 -6.95 6.98
CA VAL A 62 6.18 -6.96 7.87
C VAL A 62 4.87 -6.96 7.06
N LEU A 63 4.78 -6.10 6.04
CA LEU A 63 3.59 -6.00 5.18
C LEU A 63 3.33 -7.29 4.41
N LEU A 64 4.35 -7.87 3.79
CA LEU A 64 4.24 -9.13 3.05
C LEU A 64 3.92 -10.30 3.99
N SER A 65 4.53 -10.35 5.17
CA SER A 65 4.25 -11.38 6.18
C SER A 65 2.80 -11.30 6.66
N PHE A 66 2.30 -10.09 6.94
CA PHE A 66 0.90 -9.87 7.28
C PHE A 66 -0.02 -10.34 6.15
N GLY A 67 0.29 -9.97 4.89
CA GLY A 67 -0.45 -10.43 3.72
C GLY A 67 -0.49 -11.97 3.60
N LEU A 68 0.65 -12.64 3.80
CA LEU A 68 0.75 -14.10 3.78
C LEU A 68 -0.07 -14.76 4.89
N VAL A 69 -0.05 -14.21 6.11
CA VAL A 69 -0.86 -14.72 7.22
C VAL A 69 -2.34 -14.63 6.88
N VAL A 70 -2.79 -13.50 6.32
CA VAL A 70 -4.21 -13.36 5.98
C VAL A 70 -4.61 -14.29 4.84
N VAL A 71 -3.83 -14.36 3.76
CA VAL A 71 -4.09 -15.32 2.68
C VAL A 71 -4.10 -16.75 3.21
N GLY A 72 -3.16 -17.11 4.08
CA GLY A 72 -3.08 -18.42 4.72
C GLY A 72 -4.32 -18.74 5.57
N GLN A 73 -4.82 -17.79 6.34
CA GLN A 73 -6.05 -17.94 7.12
C GLN A 73 -7.28 -18.17 6.22
N GLN A 74 -7.39 -17.42 5.11
CA GLN A 74 -8.49 -17.61 4.16
C GLN A 74 -8.43 -18.99 3.49
N MET A 75 -7.24 -19.41 3.04
CA MET A 75 -7.02 -20.73 2.43
C MET A 75 -7.32 -21.86 3.42
N TRP A 76 -6.90 -21.72 4.68
CA TRP A 76 -7.19 -22.68 5.74
C TRP A 76 -8.70 -22.80 6.02
N GLY A 77 -9.42 -21.67 6.03
CA GLY A 77 -10.88 -21.64 6.16
C GLY A 77 -11.60 -22.39 5.04
N LEU A 78 -11.15 -22.21 3.80
CA LEU A 78 -11.66 -22.92 2.62
C LEU A 78 -11.46 -24.44 2.73
N VAL A 79 -10.28 -24.88 3.17
CA VAL A 79 -9.97 -26.32 3.32
C VAL A 79 -10.80 -26.96 4.44
N ARG A 80 -10.99 -26.25 5.56
CA ARG A 80 -11.70 -26.81 6.73
C ARG A 80 -13.22 -26.87 6.55
N SER A 81 -13.79 -25.88 5.86
CA SER A 81 -15.25 -25.73 5.71
C SER A 81 -15.63 -25.31 4.28
N PRO A 82 -15.38 -26.15 3.26
CA PRO A 82 -15.52 -25.76 1.86
C PRO A 82 -16.94 -25.35 1.46
N ASN A 83 -17.96 -25.90 2.13
CA ASN A 83 -19.36 -25.67 1.77
C ASN A 83 -19.99 -24.44 2.47
N THR A 84 -19.33 -23.88 3.48
CA THR A 84 -19.87 -22.78 4.31
C THR A 84 -18.98 -21.55 4.28
N TYR A 85 -17.68 -21.72 4.05
CA TYR A 85 -16.72 -20.63 4.08
C TYR A 85 -16.84 -19.75 2.83
N ARG A 86 -17.11 -18.45 3.03
CA ARG A 86 -17.10 -17.44 1.97
C ARG A 86 -15.82 -16.64 2.04
N LEU A 87 -15.20 -16.42 0.89
CA LEU A 87 -13.98 -15.62 0.82
C LEU A 87 -14.32 -14.15 1.11
N GLU A 88 -14.00 -13.71 2.32
CA GLU A 88 -14.20 -12.33 2.76
C GLU A 88 -13.06 -11.44 2.25
N TRP A 89 -13.01 -11.19 0.94
CA TRP A 89 -12.12 -10.16 0.42
C TRP A 89 -12.81 -8.80 0.57
N PRO A 90 -12.16 -7.76 1.15
CA PRO A 90 -12.71 -6.41 1.13
C PRO A 90 -12.85 -5.98 -0.34
N GLY A 91 -14.08 -5.95 -0.83
CA GLY A 91 -14.40 -5.59 -2.21
C GLY A 91 -14.13 -4.11 -2.42
N HIS A 92 -12.90 -3.77 -2.82
CA HIS A 92 -12.53 -2.41 -3.18
C HIS A 92 -12.68 -2.24 -4.69
N PRO A 93 -13.20 -1.10 -5.21
CA PRO A 93 -13.39 -0.91 -6.65
C PRO A 93 -12.08 -1.00 -7.46
N LEU A 94 -10.93 -0.76 -6.82
CA LEU A 94 -9.60 -0.89 -7.45
C LEU A 94 -9.05 -2.33 -7.45
N THR A 95 -9.69 -3.28 -6.77
CA THR A 95 -9.23 -4.67 -6.72
C THR A 95 -8.96 -5.29 -8.10
N PRO A 96 -9.84 -5.18 -9.13
CA PRO A 96 -9.54 -5.72 -10.46
C PRO A 96 -8.33 -5.04 -11.11
N LEU A 97 -8.19 -3.72 -10.95
CA LEU A 97 -7.03 -2.98 -11.47
C LEU A 97 -5.73 -3.45 -10.80
N ILE A 98 -5.74 -3.66 -9.48
CA ILE A 98 -4.60 -4.15 -8.72
C ILE A 98 -4.18 -5.54 -9.23
N PHE A 99 -5.12 -6.47 -9.38
CA PHE A 99 -4.82 -7.80 -9.92
C PHE A 99 -4.33 -7.72 -11.38
N GLY A 100 -4.90 -6.84 -12.19
CA GLY A 100 -4.44 -6.58 -13.56
C GLY A 100 -2.99 -6.09 -13.60
N LEU A 101 -2.61 -5.15 -12.71
CA LEU A 101 -1.24 -4.65 -12.60
C LEU A 101 -0.27 -5.73 -12.12
N ILE A 102 -0.63 -6.51 -11.10
CA ILE A 102 0.20 -7.62 -10.61
C ILE A 102 0.38 -8.67 -11.72
N ALA A 103 -0.69 -9.04 -12.42
CA ALA A 103 -0.64 -9.97 -13.54
C ALA A 103 0.25 -9.44 -14.68
N TRP A 104 0.13 -8.16 -15.01
CA TRP A 104 0.93 -7.52 -16.05
C TRP A 104 2.42 -7.52 -15.71
N ILE A 105 2.80 -7.13 -14.49
CA ILE A 105 4.21 -7.15 -14.06
C ILE A 105 4.73 -8.59 -13.97
N SER A 106 3.92 -9.52 -13.52
CA SER A 106 4.28 -10.94 -13.47
C SER A 106 4.51 -11.51 -14.86
N LEU A 107 3.65 -11.16 -15.83
CA LEU A 107 3.80 -11.55 -17.24
C LEU A 107 5.12 -11.02 -17.82
N GLN A 108 5.54 -9.81 -17.46
CA GLN A 108 6.83 -9.25 -17.90
C GLN A 108 8.05 -10.05 -17.41
N LEU A 109 7.90 -10.86 -16.35
CA LEU A 109 8.96 -11.70 -15.79
C LEU A 109 8.97 -13.13 -16.35
N VAL A 110 7.91 -13.54 -17.07
CA VAL A 110 7.83 -14.87 -17.68
C VAL A 110 8.85 -14.94 -18.83
N PRO A 111 9.76 -15.94 -18.83
CA PRO A 111 10.70 -16.13 -19.93
C PRO A 111 9.93 -16.55 -21.19
N LEU A 112 10.04 -15.75 -22.25
CA LEU A 112 9.39 -15.99 -23.54
C LEU A 112 10.44 -16.36 -24.60
N PRO A 113 10.05 -17.12 -25.65
CA PRO A 113 10.92 -17.38 -26.78
C PRO A 113 11.35 -16.05 -27.43
N GLY A 114 12.61 -15.95 -27.86
CA GLY A 114 13.15 -14.73 -28.46
C GLY A 114 12.36 -14.22 -29.67
N VAL A 115 11.75 -15.11 -30.45
CA VAL A 115 10.86 -14.76 -31.59
C VAL A 115 9.66 -13.93 -31.12
N VAL A 116 9.05 -14.31 -29.99
CA VAL A 116 7.90 -13.60 -29.42
C VAL A 116 8.32 -12.22 -28.92
N VAL A 117 9.50 -12.12 -28.29
CA VAL A 117 10.01 -10.85 -27.78
C VAL A 117 10.44 -9.91 -28.90
N GLN A 118 11.05 -10.41 -29.97
CA GLN A 118 11.37 -9.62 -31.17
C GLN A 118 10.10 -9.03 -31.81
N TRP A 119 9.01 -9.80 -31.83
CA TRP A 119 7.72 -9.33 -32.34
C TRP A 119 7.07 -8.28 -31.43
N LEU A 120 7.10 -8.47 -30.10
CA LEU A 120 6.50 -7.56 -29.13
C LEU A 120 7.33 -6.28 -28.88
N SER A 121 8.66 -6.42 -28.86
CA SER A 121 9.60 -5.34 -28.51
C SER A 121 10.93 -5.49 -29.27
N PRO A 122 10.98 -5.07 -30.54
CA PRO A 122 12.17 -5.21 -31.37
C PRO A 122 13.37 -4.42 -30.81
N GLN A 123 13.15 -3.26 -30.17
CA GLN A 123 14.25 -2.51 -29.56
C GLN A 123 14.84 -3.24 -28.34
N ALA A 124 14.02 -3.90 -27.53
CA ALA A 124 14.51 -4.65 -26.37
C ALA A 124 15.31 -5.88 -26.80
N ALA A 125 14.98 -6.50 -27.94
CA ALA A 125 15.77 -7.57 -28.52
C ALA A 125 17.13 -7.06 -29.03
N ALA A 126 17.15 -5.95 -29.78
CA ALA A 126 18.39 -5.34 -30.29
C ALA A 126 19.37 -4.95 -29.17
N LEU A 127 18.86 -4.36 -28.07
CA LEU A 127 19.69 -4.01 -26.91
C LEU A 127 20.31 -5.25 -26.22
N ARG A 128 19.67 -6.41 -26.29
CA ARG A 128 20.19 -7.66 -25.70
C ARG A 128 21.26 -8.30 -26.57
N GLU A 129 21.11 -8.24 -27.90
CA GLU A 129 22.14 -8.71 -28.82
C GLU A 129 23.46 -7.94 -28.65
N LEU A 130 23.39 -6.63 -28.33
CA LEU A 130 24.55 -5.81 -28.02
C LEU A 130 25.21 -6.16 -26.67
N GLY A 131 24.42 -6.60 -25.68
CA GLY A 131 24.86 -6.79 -24.29
C GLY A 131 25.15 -8.23 -23.88
N THR A 132 24.75 -9.23 -24.68
CA THR A 132 24.90 -10.65 -24.33
C THR A 132 25.47 -11.47 -25.50
N VAL A 133 26.73 -11.89 -25.37
CA VAL A 133 27.35 -12.87 -26.27
C VAL A 133 26.77 -14.25 -25.97
N GLY A 134 26.07 -14.86 -26.92
CA GLY A 134 25.39 -16.15 -26.74
C GLY A 134 24.01 -16.03 -26.06
N ALA A 135 23.21 -15.04 -26.46
CA ALA A 135 21.90 -14.77 -25.89
C ALA A 135 21.03 -16.05 -25.79
N PRO A 136 20.49 -16.37 -24.60
CA PRO A 136 19.64 -17.53 -24.43
C PRO A 136 18.38 -17.42 -25.31
N ASN A 137 17.86 -18.54 -25.82
CA ASN A 137 16.66 -18.56 -26.66
C ASN A 137 15.38 -18.09 -25.93
N TYR A 138 15.43 -18.05 -24.59
CA TYR A 138 14.33 -17.63 -23.73
C TYR A 138 14.77 -16.51 -22.82
N TYR A 139 14.00 -15.43 -22.80
CA TYR A 139 14.26 -14.30 -21.94
C TYR A 139 12.98 -13.54 -21.59
N PRO A 140 12.92 -12.92 -20.39
CA PRO A 140 11.75 -12.19 -19.94
C PRO A 140 11.48 -10.99 -20.83
N LEU A 141 10.23 -10.55 -20.94
CA LEU A 141 9.87 -9.34 -21.69
C LEU A 141 10.55 -8.10 -21.09
N SER A 142 10.70 -8.05 -19.76
CA SER A 142 11.46 -6.98 -19.10
C SER A 142 12.94 -7.01 -19.47
N LEU A 143 13.48 -5.86 -19.86
CA LEU A 143 14.90 -5.64 -20.13
C LEU A 143 15.77 -5.88 -18.90
N TYR A 144 15.27 -5.49 -17.71
CA TYR A 144 15.98 -5.66 -16.45
C TYR A 144 15.09 -6.39 -15.43
N ALA A 145 15.04 -7.71 -15.59
CA ALA A 145 14.18 -8.58 -14.78
C ALA A 145 14.41 -8.45 -13.27
N PHE A 146 15.65 -8.17 -12.83
CA PHE A 146 15.95 -7.98 -11.42
C PHE A 146 15.22 -6.75 -10.84
N ALA A 147 15.30 -5.59 -11.51
CA ALA A 147 14.54 -4.42 -11.06
C ALA A 147 13.03 -4.66 -11.13
N THR A 148 12.53 -5.32 -12.18
CA THR A 148 11.10 -5.64 -12.27
C THR A 148 10.62 -6.54 -11.13
N ARG A 149 11.42 -7.51 -10.67
CA ARG A 149 11.12 -8.29 -9.46
C ARG A 149 11.04 -7.42 -8.22
N LEU A 150 11.99 -6.48 -8.05
CA LEU A 150 11.99 -5.57 -6.92
C LEU A 150 10.74 -4.66 -6.91
N GLU A 151 10.35 -4.14 -8.07
CA GLU A 151 9.12 -3.36 -8.22
C GLU A 151 7.87 -4.21 -7.96
N LEU A 152 7.87 -5.49 -8.33
CA LEU A 152 6.78 -6.41 -7.98
C LEU A 152 6.64 -6.56 -6.46
N PHE A 153 7.72 -6.81 -5.73
CA PHE A 153 7.68 -6.89 -4.26
C PHE A 153 7.24 -5.57 -3.61
N ARG A 154 7.67 -4.44 -4.18
CA ARG A 154 7.26 -3.11 -3.73
C ARG A 154 5.75 -2.90 -3.95
N LEU A 155 5.24 -3.24 -5.13
CA LEU A 155 3.80 -3.19 -5.42
C LEU A 155 3.00 -4.09 -4.47
N LEU A 156 3.44 -5.34 -4.26
CA LEU A 156 2.79 -6.26 -3.33
C LEU A 156 2.75 -5.70 -1.91
N SER A 157 3.82 -5.03 -1.47
CA SER A 157 3.86 -4.36 -0.16
C SER A 157 2.87 -3.20 -0.08
N TYR A 158 2.74 -2.39 -1.13
CA TYR A 158 1.73 -1.32 -1.17
C TYR A 158 0.29 -1.86 -1.17
N VAL A 159 0.05 -2.95 -1.90
CA VAL A 159 -1.24 -3.64 -1.89
C VAL A 159 -1.55 -4.20 -0.49
N ALA A 160 -0.57 -4.81 0.16
CA ALA A 160 -0.70 -5.28 1.54
C ALA A 160 -0.99 -4.12 2.51
N LEU A 161 -0.31 -2.98 2.36
CA LEU A 161 -0.57 -1.78 3.17
C LEU A 161 -1.98 -1.23 2.95
N LEU A 162 -2.46 -1.18 1.70
CA LEU A 162 -3.82 -0.75 1.37
C LEU A 162 -4.84 -1.63 2.10
N TYR A 163 -4.73 -2.95 1.95
CA TYR A 163 -5.68 -3.88 2.58
C TYR A 163 -5.54 -3.91 4.11
N LEU A 164 -4.33 -3.81 4.65
CA LEU A 164 -4.09 -3.62 6.09
C LEU A 164 -4.83 -2.39 6.61
N THR A 165 -4.76 -1.28 5.87
CA THR A 165 -5.45 -0.02 6.23
C THR A 165 -6.96 -0.19 6.18
N LEU A 166 -7.49 -0.81 5.13
CA LEU A 166 -8.93 -1.11 5.00
C LEU A 166 -9.44 -2.06 6.10
N TRP A 167 -8.59 -2.94 6.64
CA TRP A 167 -8.92 -3.80 7.77
C TRP A 167 -8.76 -3.13 9.12
N ALA A 168 -7.79 -2.24 9.28
CA ALA A 168 -7.55 -1.49 10.52
C ALA A 168 -8.63 -0.42 10.75
N ILE A 169 -9.00 0.32 9.70
CA ILE A 169 -9.90 1.47 9.78
C ILE A 169 -11.33 1.03 9.47
N ARG A 170 -11.98 0.44 10.48
CA ARG A 170 -13.38 -0.04 10.40
C ARG A 170 -14.37 0.83 11.17
N SER A 171 -13.89 1.85 11.88
CA SER A 171 -14.73 2.75 12.68
C SER A 171 -14.18 4.18 12.62
N PRO A 172 -15.03 5.21 12.79
CA PRO A 172 -14.58 6.59 12.87
C PRO A 172 -13.60 6.78 14.03
N ARG A 173 -13.74 6.01 15.11
CA ARG A 173 -12.79 6.02 16.24
C ARG A 173 -11.40 5.57 15.80
N ASN A 174 -11.28 4.47 15.04
CA ASN A 174 -9.98 3.99 14.56
C ASN A 174 -9.34 5.00 13.61
N LEU A 175 -10.14 5.64 12.73
CA LEU A 175 -9.66 6.70 11.86
C LEU A 175 -9.09 7.88 12.66
N ILE A 176 -9.83 8.36 13.67
CA ILE A 176 -9.38 9.45 14.54
C ILE A 176 -8.09 9.07 15.27
N LEU A 177 -7.98 7.83 15.78
CA LEU A 177 -6.73 7.37 16.42
C LEU A 177 -5.54 7.39 15.47
N VAL A 178 -5.71 6.92 14.23
CA VAL A 178 -4.65 6.96 13.21
C VAL A 178 -4.26 8.40 12.87
N ILE A 179 -5.25 9.29 12.70
CA ILE A 179 -5.00 10.72 12.45
C ILE A 179 -4.22 11.36 13.62
N LEU A 180 -4.66 11.13 14.85
CA LEU A 180 -3.99 11.65 16.05
C LEU A 180 -2.56 11.09 16.18
N LEU A 181 -2.34 9.83 15.83
CA LEU A 181 -1.02 9.23 15.81
C LEU A 181 -0.10 9.91 14.78
N ILE A 182 -0.59 10.12 13.56
CA ILE A 182 0.18 10.82 12.52
C ILE A 182 0.49 12.27 12.93
N ALA A 183 -0.51 12.98 13.45
CA ALA A 183 -0.34 14.36 13.94
C ALA A 183 0.65 14.43 15.11
N GLY A 184 0.53 13.51 16.07
CA GLY A 184 1.44 13.40 17.21
C GLY A 184 2.88 13.11 16.79
N LEU A 185 3.07 12.23 15.80
CA LEU A 185 4.40 11.98 15.20
C LEU A 185 4.94 13.23 14.52
N GLY A 186 4.13 13.97 13.77
CA GLY A 186 4.55 15.23 13.15
C GLY A 186 5.02 16.26 14.19
N VAL A 187 4.27 16.42 15.29
CA VAL A 187 4.67 17.30 16.40
C VAL A 187 5.96 16.82 17.05
N PHE A 188 6.09 15.50 17.28
CA PHE A 188 7.32 14.91 17.81
C PHE A 188 8.52 15.18 16.89
N GLU A 189 8.38 14.99 15.58
CA GLU A 189 9.44 15.25 14.59
C GLU A 189 9.89 16.72 14.59
N ILE A 190 8.94 17.65 14.73
CA ILE A 190 9.23 19.08 14.83
C ILE A 190 10.03 19.39 16.10
N LEU A 191 9.56 18.90 17.25
CA LEU A 191 10.23 19.13 18.54
C LEU A 191 11.61 18.48 18.57
N TYR A 192 11.73 17.25 18.05
CA TYR A 192 12.98 16.53 17.96
C TYR A 192 13.96 17.24 17.02
N GLY A 193 13.51 17.66 15.84
CA GLY A 193 14.32 18.42 14.89
C GLY A 193 14.75 19.78 15.43
N ALA A 194 13.87 20.48 16.16
CA ALA A 194 14.22 21.73 16.82
C ALA A 194 15.29 21.52 17.91
N SER A 195 15.22 20.42 18.67
CA SER A 195 16.25 20.10 19.67
C SER A 195 17.64 19.92 19.05
N GLN A 196 17.72 19.42 17.81
CA GLN A 196 18.98 19.24 17.09
C GLN A 196 19.66 20.56 16.68
N LEU A 197 18.91 21.66 16.55
CA LEU A 197 19.49 22.98 16.24
C LEU A 197 20.40 23.48 17.37
N PHE A 198 20.13 23.06 18.61
CA PHE A 198 20.93 23.40 19.78
C PHE A 198 22.12 22.44 19.97
N ALA A 199 22.06 21.22 19.43
CA ALA A 199 23.12 20.22 19.54
C ALA A 199 24.16 20.39 18.41
N ARG A 200 25.40 20.74 18.77
CA ARG A 200 26.52 20.81 17.82
C ARG A 200 27.55 19.71 18.10
N PRO A 201 27.80 18.77 17.17
CA PRO A 201 27.15 18.58 15.86
C PRO A 201 25.73 17.99 15.98
N PRO A 202 24.84 18.22 15.00
CA PRO A 202 23.51 17.62 14.99
C PRO A 202 23.61 16.10 14.91
N ARG A 203 22.78 15.42 15.72
CA ARG A 203 22.78 13.96 15.82
C ARG A 203 21.36 13.42 15.74
N ILE A 204 21.19 12.36 14.96
CA ILE A 204 19.96 11.57 14.91
C ILE A 204 20.24 10.26 15.63
N TRP A 205 19.53 9.98 16.72
CA TRP A 205 19.76 8.79 17.55
C TRP A 205 21.23 8.60 17.97
N GLY A 206 21.94 9.70 18.21
CA GLY A 206 23.38 9.68 18.54
C GLY A 206 24.33 9.57 17.34
N TRP A 207 23.83 9.23 16.15
CA TRP A 207 24.60 9.24 14.91
C TRP A 207 24.77 10.65 14.37
N LYS A 208 26.00 11.03 14.02
CA LYS A 208 26.30 12.37 13.49
C LYS A 208 25.71 12.52 12.10
N ASN A 209 24.78 13.45 11.94
CA ASN A 209 24.28 13.79 10.61
C ASN A 209 25.18 14.87 10.02
N ILE A 210 25.88 14.52 8.94
CA ILE A 210 26.79 15.42 8.20
C ILE A 210 26.06 16.34 7.23
N TYR A 211 24.80 16.03 6.89
CA TYR A 211 23.96 16.80 5.97
C TYR A 211 23.11 17.86 6.71
N ALA A 212 22.78 17.61 7.99
CA ALA A 212 21.89 18.40 8.83
C ALA A 212 22.44 19.75 9.36
N SER A 213 23.42 20.38 8.70
CA SER A 213 24.22 21.50 9.25
C SER A 213 23.42 22.52 10.09
N SER A 214 22.35 23.10 9.53
CA SER A 214 21.51 24.12 10.18
C SER A 214 20.02 23.97 9.85
N ARG A 215 19.61 22.76 9.45
CA ARG A 215 18.24 22.46 8.99
C ARG A 215 17.49 21.69 10.05
N LEU A 216 16.18 21.90 10.09
CA LEU A 216 15.29 21.14 10.98
C LEU A 216 14.98 19.79 10.32
N CYS A 217 15.64 18.74 10.80
CA CYS A 217 15.66 17.43 10.14
C CYS A 217 14.76 16.38 10.81
N GLY A 218 14.53 16.51 12.12
CA GLY A 218 13.88 15.45 12.88
C GLY A 218 14.67 14.14 12.77
N THR A 219 13.98 13.04 12.52
CA THR A 219 14.60 11.74 12.25
C THR A 219 15.05 11.58 10.80
N PHE A 220 14.70 12.50 9.89
CA PHE A 220 15.07 12.40 8.47
C PHE A 220 16.54 12.73 8.23
N ILE A 221 17.21 11.91 7.42
CA ILE A 221 18.62 12.11 7.09
C ILE A 221 18.81 13.12 5.96
N ASN A 222 17.90 13.10 4.97
CA ASN A 222 17.98 13.90 3.75
C ASN A 222 17.36 15.29 3.91
N CYS A 223 17.85 15.99 4.92
CA CYS A 223 17.76 17.43 5.05
C CYS A 223 19.12 18.01 4.66
#